data_AF-A0A831YIJ9-F1
#
_entry.id   AF-A0A831YIJ9-F1
#
_cell.length_a   1.000
_cell.length_b   1.000
_cell.length_c   1.000
_cell.angle_alpha   90.00
_cell.angle_beta   90.00
_cell.angle_gamma   90.00
#
_symmetry.space_group_name_H-M   'P 1'
#
loop_
_entity.id
_entity.type
_entity.pdbx_description
1 polymer ?
#
loop_
_entity_poly.entity_id
_entity_poly.type
_entity_poly.pdbx_seq_one_letter_code
_entity_poly.pdbx_strand_id
1 'polypeptide(L)'
;DYSSRGPADGLMKPDLVAPGGDEGGLVISARPRGVPPIGPPVDDCYMGLKGTSLAAPHVSGAAALLYEATKSATAARDAILNTAEDLGEPKEAQGRGLLRIDRALGVVRRDNVEAAPGVAALGLAALAAIPLLGLLAAVSRDAKIERLRAMYRSGQITYTQLYALFLRGEITAEELNRILRP
;
A
#
# COMPACT_ATOMS: atom_id res chain seq x y z
N ASP A 1 -2.27 11.40 -31.07
CA ASP A 1 -1.24 10.92 -30.14
C ASP A 1 -0.81 12.08 -29.25
N TYR A 2 -0.81 11.93 -27.92
CA TYR A 2 -0.59 13.03 -26.96
C TYR A 2 0.64 12.84 -26.06
N SER A 3 1.16 11.62 -25.95
CA SER A 3 2.29 11.34 -25.06
C SER A 3 3.57 11.82 -25.71
N SER A 4 4.30 12.70 -25.02
CA SER A 4 5.61 13.15 -25.48
C SER A 4 6.55 11.96 -25.65
N ARG A 5 7.35 12.01 -26.71
CA ARG A 5 8.34 10.99 -27.05
C ARG A 5 9.74 11.54 -26.87
N GLY A 6 10.67 10.70 -26.44
CA GLY A 6 12.07 11.05 -26.35
C GLY A 6 12.79 10.98 -27.71
N PRO A 7 14.13 11.09 -27.67
CA PRO A 7 14.93 11.46 -26.51
C PRO A 7 14.68 12.92 -26.08
N ALA A 8 14.97 13.24 -24.82
CA ALA A 8 14.89 14.60 -24.29
C ALA A 8 16.23 14.95 -23.63
N ASP A 9 16.84 16.07 -24.03
CA ASP A 9 18.15 16.54 -23.52
C ASP A 9 19.25 15.47 -23.52
N GLY A 10 19.29 14.64 -24.57
CA GLY A 10 20.27 13.55 -24.71
C GLY A 10 20.00 12.32 -23.83
N LEU A 11 18.90 12.31 -23.06
CA LEU A 11 18.48 11.19 -22.24
C LEU A 11 17.33 10.42 -22.91
N MET A 12 17.36 9.10 -22.76
CA MET A 12 16.23 8.26 -23.13
C MET A 12 15.05 8.55 -22.20
N LYS A 13 13.94 9.01 -22.78
CA LYS A 13 12.67 9.27 -22.12
C LYS A 13 11.51 8.76 -22.97
N PRO A 14 10.37 8.40 -22.37
CA PRO A 14 10.13 8.32 -20.92
C PRO A 14 10.91 7.16 -20.26
N ASP A 15 10.94 7.10 -18.92
CA ASP A 15 11.56 5.95 -18.23
C ASP A 15 10.66 4.71 -18.29
N LEU A 16 9.34 4.89 -18.20
CA LEU A 16 8.30 3.87 -18.34
C LEU A 16 6.96 4.53 -18.74
N VAL A 17 5.95 3.73 -19.05
CA VAL A 17 4.57 4.17 -19.29
C VAL A 17 3.59 3.57 -18.28
N ALA A 18 2.44 4.21 -18.10
CA ALA A 18 1.36 3.77 -17.21
C ALA A 18 0.00 4.21 -17.78
N PRO A 19 -1.13 3.68 -17.27
CA PRO A 19 -2.45 4.03 -17.76
C PRO A 19 -2.73 5.55 -17.70
N GLY A 20 -2.76 6.18 -18.87
CA GLY A 20 -3.10 7.60 -19.03
C GLY A 20 -4.40 7.84 -19.78
N GLY A 21 -5.03 6.79 -20.33
CA GLY A 21 -6.23 6.83 -21.15
C GLY A 21 -5.99 7.25 -22.60
N ASP A 22 -6.88 6.86 -23.52
CA ASP A 22 -6.82 7.19 -24.95
C ASP A 22 -8.24 7.28 -25.54
N GLU A 23 -8.40 7.16 -26.86
CA GLU A 23 -9.73 7.11 -27.50
C GLU A 23 -10.50 5.81 -27.20
N GLY A 24 -9.78 4.73 -26.86
CA GLY A 24 -10.34 3.41 -26.54
C GLY A 24 -10.74 3.26 -25.07
N GLY A 25 -10.22 4.08 -24.17
CA GLY A 25 -10.62 4.09 -22.76
C GLY A 25 -10.05 5.26 -21.98
N LEU A 26 -10.89 5.95 -21.21
CA LEU A 26 -10.51 7.07 -20.35
C LEU A 26 -10.16 6.60 -18.94
N VAL A 27 -9.29 7.35 -18.26
CA VAL A 27 -9.07 7.21 -16.81
C VAL A 27 -10.20 7.95 -16.08
N ILE A 28 -10.93 7.24 -15.22
CA ILE A 28 -11.96 7.85 -14.39
C ILE A 28 -11.30 8.57 -13.21
N SER A 29 -11.45 9.88 -13.16
CA SER A 29 -10.87 10.74 -12.14
C SER A 29 -11.95 11.44 -11.33
N ALA A 30 -11.66 11.71 -10.06
CA ALA A 30 -12.56 12.47 -9.20
C ALA A 30 -12.77 13.89 -9.75
N ARG A 31 -14.02 14.33 -9.72
CA ARG A 31 -14.45 15.65 -10.15
C ARG A 31 -14.71 16.54 -8.93
N PRO A 32 -14.04 17.69 -8.82
CA PRO A 32 -14.34 18.65 -7.76
C PRO A 32 -15.74 19.26 -7.94
N ARG A 33 -16.46 19.44 -6.83
CA ARG A 33 -17.78 20.08 -6.82
C ARG A 33 -17.66 21.53 -7.28
N GLY A 34 -18.59 21.97 -8.14
CA GLY A 34 -18.63 23.34 -8.64
C GLY A 34 -17.61 23.64 -9.74
N VAL A 35 -16.81 22.67 -10.16
CA VAL A 35 -15.92 22.80 -11.31
C VAL A 35 -16.59 22.19 -12.56
N PRO A 36 -16.67 22.92 -13.68
CA PRO A 36 -17.11 22.37 -14.95
C PRO A 36 -16.26 21.15 -15.33
N PRO A 37 -16.86 20.10 -15.90
CA PRO A 37 -16.10 18.92 -16.27
C PRO A 37 -15.15 19.28 -17.43
N ILE A 38 -13.89 18.88 -17.31
CA ILE A 38 -12.85 19.09 -18.34
C ILE A 38 -12.69 17.87 -19.27
N GLY A 39 -13.54 16.87 -19.08
CA GLY A 39 -13.70 15.70 -19.94
C GLY A 39 -15.12 15.15 -19.81
N PRO A 40 -15.46 14.04 -20.48
CA PRO A 40 -16.79 13.47 -20.40
C PRO A 40 -17.19 13.16 -18.94
N PRO A 41 -18.29 13.72 -18.43
CA PRO A 41 -18.75 13.40 -17.08
C PRO A 41 -19.19 11.93 -17.01
N VAL A 42 -18.84 11.26 -15.92
CA VAL A 42 -19.39 9.93 -15.58
C VAL A 42 -20.62 10.12 -14.70
N ASP A 43 -20.49 10.97 -13.68
CA ASP A 43 -21.55 11.42 -12.78
C ASP A 43 -21.17 12.79 -12.16
N ASP A 44 -21.82 13.15 -11.05
CA ASP A 44 -21.55 14.40 -10.32
C ASP A 44 -20.19 14.42 -9.59
N CYS A 45 -19.60 13.25 -9.35
CA CYS A 45 -18.38 13.04 -8.58
C CYS A 45 -17.18 12.61 -9.43
N TYR A 46 -17.38 12.20 -10.68
CA TYR A 46 -16.35 11.63 -11.54
C TYR A 46 -16.45 12.09 -13.00
N MET A 47 -15.30 12.13 -13.67
CA MET A 47 -15.17 12.39 -15.10
C MET A 47 -14.08 11.54 -15.73
N GLY A 48 -14.25 11.20 -17.00
CA GLY A 48 -13.24 10.51 -17.80
C GLY A 48 -12.22 11.52 -18.33
N LEU A 49 -10.94 11.24 -18.14
CA LEU A 49 -9.83 12.05 -18.63
C LEU A 49 -8.78 11.19 -19.33
N LYS A 50 -8.01 11.82 -20.22
CA LYS A 50 -6.82 11.21 -20.82
C LYS A 50 -5.65 12.18 -20.78
N GLY A 51 -4.44 11.66 -20.64
CA GLY A 51 -3.22 12.44 -20.55
C GLY A 51 -2.14 11.79 -19.72
N THR A 52 -0.88 12.21 -19.93
CA THR A 52 0.26 11.77 -19.11
C THR A 52 0.12 12.20 -17.65
N SER A 53 -0.61 13.30 -17.39
CA SER A 53 -1.01 13.73 -16.05
C SER A 53 -1.84 12.68 -15.30
N LEU A 54 -2.51 11.75 -16.00
CA LEU A 54 -3.23 10.62 -15.37
C LEU A 54 -2.38 9.35 -15.28
N ALA A 55 -1.36 9.21 -16.11
CA ALA A 55 -0.35 8.15 -15.94
C ALA A 55 0.52 8.39 -14.70
N ALA A 56 0.91 9.65 -14.44
CA ALA A 56 1.73 10.04 -13.30
C ALA A 56 1.22 9.56 -11.91
N PRO A 57 -0.07 9.74 -11.54
CA PRO A 57 -0.59 9.24 -10.26
C PRO A 57 -0.61 7.71 -10.14
N HIS A 58 -0.72 6.96 -11.24
CA HIS A 58 -0.57 5.50 -11.20
C HIS A 58 0.85 5.10 -10.79
N VAL A 59 1.86 5.76 -11.36
CA VAL A 59 3.28 5.51 -11.03
C VAL A 59 3.60 5.96 -9.60
N SER A 60 3.10 7.11 -9.16
CA SER A 60 3.36 7.58 -7.78
C SER A 60 2.68 6.71 -6.73
N GLY A 61 1.49 6.19 -6.99
CA GLY A 61 0.83 5.20 -6.13
C GLY A 61 1.62 3.89 -6.03
N ALA A 62 2.09 3.36 -7.17
CA ALA A 62 2.97 2.19 -7.19
C ALA A 62 4.29 2.43 -6.43
N ALA A 63 4.89 3.61 -6.60
CA ALA A 63 6.11 4.00 -5.88
C ALA A 63 5.87 4.08 -4.36
N ALA A 64 4.71 4.58 -3.92
CA ALA A 64 4.36 4.61 -2.50
C ALA A 64 4.25 3.20 -1.89
N LEU A 65 3.57 2.27 -2.59
CA LEU A 65 3.46 0.88 -2.15
C LEU A 65 4.81 0.18 -2.07
N LEU A 66 5.66 0.37 -3.08
CA LEU A 66 6.98 -0.24 -3.10
C LEU A 66 7.91 0.40 -2.09
N TYR A 67 7.82 1.71 -1.87
CA TYR A 67 8.56 2.39 -0.81
C TYR A 67 8.15 1.86 0.57
N GLU A 68 6.86 1.58 0.79
CA GLU A 68 6.42 0.94 2.01
C GLU A 68 7.06 -0.45 2.19
N ALA A 69 7.16 -1.24 1.12
CA ALA A 69 7.70 -2.59 1.16
C ALA A 69 9.23 -2.65 1.27
N THR A 70 9.96 -1.69 0.70
CA THR A 70 11.44 -1.68 0.64
C THR A 70 12.07 -0.72 1.65
N LYS A 71 11.32 0.28 2.13
CA LYS A 71 11.82 1.44 2.88
C LYS A 71 12.95 2.20 2.15
N SER A 72 13.04 2.06 0.83
CA SER A 72 14.09 2.67 -0.01
C SER A 72 13.51 3.15 -1.33
N ALA A 73 13.64 4.45 -1.59
CA ALA A 73 13.18 5.06 -2.83
C ALA A 73 13.90 4.51 -4.06
N THR A 74 15.21 4.25 -3.94
CA THR A 74 16.01 3.64 -5.00
C THR A 74 15.53 2.23 -5.31
N ALA A 75 15.36 1.38 -4.28
CA ALA A 75 14.87 0.02 -4.48
C ALA A 75 13.45 -0.01 -5.06
N ALA A 76 12.58 0.91 -4.63
CA ALA A 76 11.24 1.05 -5.19
C ALA A 76 11.29 1.45 -6.68
N ARG A 77 12.10 2.44 -7.03
CA ARG A 77 12.31 2.86 -8.43
C ARG A 77 12.84 1.72 -9.28
N ASP A 78 13.86 1.01 -8.81
CA ASP A 78 14.49 -0.06 -9.57
C ASP A 78 13.54 -1.25 -9.76
N ALA A 79 12.76 -1.61 -8.74
CA ALA A 79 11.70 -2.60 -8.87
C ALA A 79 10.67 -2.20 -9.94
N ILE A 80 10.25 -0.93 -9.99
CA ILE A 80 9.34 -0.42 -11.04
C ILE A 80 9.96 -0.59 -12.43
N LEU A 81 11.19 -0.10 -12.62
CA LEU A 81 11.81 -0.03 -13.95
C LEU A 81 12.27 -1.40 -14.48
N ASN A 82 12.58 -2.34 -13.60
CA ASN A 82 13.07 -3.67 -13.98
C ASN A 82 11.94 -4.70 -14.14
N THR A 83 10.73 -4.39 -13.70
CA THR A 83 9.57 -5.29 -13.84
C THR A 83 8.50 -4.78 -14.80
N ALA A 84 8.74 -3.62 -15.40
CA ALA A 84 7.90 -3.07 -16.46
C ALA A 84 7.74 -4.09 -17.61
N GLU A 85 6.57 -4.06 -18.24
CA GLU A 85 6.21 -4.94 -19.35
C GLU A 85 6.48 -4.27 -20.69
N ASP A 86 7.41 -4.84 -21.46
CA ASP A 86 7.69 -4.40 -22.83
C ASP A 86 6.44 -4.56 -23.72
N LEU A 87 6.01 -3.46 -24.33
CA LEU A 87 4.87 -3.40 -25.24
C LEU A 87 5.27 -3.63 -26.71
N GLY A 88 6.56 -3.81 -27.02
CA GLY A 88 7.08 -3.92 -28.38
C GLY A 88 7.19 -2.59 -29.13
N GLU A 89 7.04 -1.47 -28.42
CA GLU A 89 7.11 -0.11 -28.96
C GLU A 89 8.56 0.45 -28.97
N PRO A 90 8.85 1.52 -29.73
CA PRO A 90 10.13 2.22 -29.62
C PRO A 90 10.39 2.70 -28.19
N LYS A 91 11.66 2.64 -27.73
CA LYS A 91 12.02 3.05 -26.36
C LYS A 91 11.74 4.52 -26.10
N GLU A 92 11.77 5.35 -27.15
CA GLU A 92 11.40 6.76 -27.12
C GLU A 92 9.91 6.98 -26.83
N ALA A 93 9.08 5.97 -27.04
CA ALA A 93 7.65 6.00 -26.75
C ALA A 93 7.30 5.31 -25.42
N GLN A 94 7.90 4.15 -25.13
CA GLN A 94 7.52 3.35 -23.97
C GLN A 94 8.55 3.28 -22.82
N GLY A 95 9.79 3.73 -23.06
CA GLY A 95 10.88 3.54 -22.10
C GLY A 95 11.15 2.07 -21.83
N ARG A 96 11.02 1.67 -20.56
CA ARG A 96 11.13 0.27 -20.11
C ARG A 96 9.83 -0.53 -20.28
N GLY A 97 8.74 0.11 -20.69
CA GLY A 97 7.44 -0.52 -20.88
C GLY A 97 6.40 -0.11 -19.84
N LEU A 98 5.30 -0.86 -19.79
CA LEU A 98 4.14 -0.60 -18.95
C LEU A 98 4.40 -0.97 -17.48
N LEU A 99 4.00 -0.09 -16.56
CA LEU A 99 4.02 -0.33 -15.12
C LEU A 99 3.29 -1.63 -14.74
N ARG A 100 3.99 -2.51 -14.00
CA ARG A 100 3.46 -3.76 -13.45
C ARG A 100 3.72 -3.88 -11.95
N ILE A 101 2.84 -3.27 -11.14
CA ILE A 101 2.97 -3.27 -9.68
C ILE A 101 2.92 -4.69 -9.08
N ASP A 102 2.18 -5.60 -9.71
CA ASP A 102 2.09 -7.00 -9.33
C ASP A 102 3.45 -7.71 -9.44
N ARG A 103 4.17 -7.47 -10.55
CA ARG A 103 5.52 -8.01 -10.77
C ARG A 103 6.53 -7.35 -9.83
N ALA A 104 6.48 -6.03 -9.67
CA ALA A 104 7.37 -5.27 -8.80
C ALA A 104 7.27 -5.74 -7.33
N LEU A 105 6.06 -5.86 -6.79
CA LEU A 105 5.83 -6.37 -5.44
C LEU A 105 6.26 -7.84 -5.31
N GLY A 106 6.11 -8.64 -6.37
CA GLY A 106 6.56 -10.02 -6.40
C GLY A 106 8.07 -10.16 -6.21
N VAL A 107 8.86 -9.29 -6.85
CA VAL A 107 10.33 -9.25 -6.67
C VAL A 107 10.69 -8.81 -5.25
N VAL A 108 10.16 -7.68 -4.79
CA VAL A 108 10.46 -7.14 -3.45
C VAL A 108 10.13 -8.14 -2.33
N ARG A 109 9.01 -8.86 -2.47
CA ARG A 109 8.61 -9.87 -1.46
C ARG A 109 9.55 -11.07 -1.44
N ARG A 110 10.06 -11.52 -2.59
CA ARG A 110 11.04 -12.61 -2.65
C ARG A 110 12.35 -12.20 -1.99
N ASP A 111 12.85 -11.01 -2.31
CA ASP A 111 14.08 -10.46 -1.73
C ASP A 111 13.96 -10.33 -0.20
N ASN A 112 12.80 -9.89 0.29
CA ASN A 112 12.52 -9.79 1.73
C ASN A 112 12.43 -11.16 2.43
N VAL A 113 11.97 -12.21 1.75
CA VAL A 113 11.93 -13.58 2.29
C VAL A 113 13.33 -14.19 2.33
N GLU A 114 14.14 -13.98 1.29
CA GLU A 114 15.52 -14.48 1.21
C GLU A 114 16.48 -13.73 2.15
N ALA A 115 16.24 -12.45 2.41
CA ALA A 115 16.96 -11.66 3.41
C ALA A 115 16.59 -12.02 4.86
N ALA A 116 15.60 -12.88 5.08
CA ALA A 116 15.02 -13.16 6.40
C ALA A 116 15.43 -14.49 7.09
N PRO A 117 16.67 -15.03 7.00
CA PRO A 117 17.08 -16.03 7.98
C PRO A 117 17.37 -15.42 9.37
N GLY A 118 17.33 -14.08 9.52
CA GLY A 118 17.65 -13.39 10.79
C GLY A 118 16.49 -12.69 11.52
N VAL A 119 15.42 -12.27 10.83
CA VAL A 119 14.36 -11.41 11.43
C VAL A 119 13.11 -12.16 11.90
N ALA A 120 12.87 -13.38 11.42
CA ALA A 120 11.78 -14.22 11.93
C ALA A 120 11.94 -14.55 13.43
N ALA A 121 13.18 -14.52 13.96
CA ALA A 121 13.46 -14.72 15.37
C ALA A 121 13.14 -13.49 16.26
N LEU A 122 13.11 -12.27 15.71
CA LEU A 122 12.88 -11.04 16.48
C LEU A 122 11.40 -10.67 16.63
N GLY A 123 10.53 -11.12 15.72
CA GLY A 123 9.08 -10.91 15.80
C GLY A 123 8.38 -11.79 16.85
N LEU A 124 8.87 -13.01 17.08
CA LEU A 124 8.37 -13.86 18.18
C LEU A 124 8.96 -13.45 19.54
N ALA A 125 10.19 -12.91 19.57
CA ALA A 125 10.83 -12.50 20.82
C ALA A 125 10.27 -11.18 21.38
N ALA A 126 9.82 -10.23 20.55
CA ALA A 126 9.20 -8.99 21.02
C ALA A 126 7.74 -9.15 21.49
N LEU A 127 7.07 -10.25 21.12
CA LEU A 127 5.75 -10.60 21.65
C LEU A 127 5.81 -11.16 23.08
N ALA A 128 7.01 -11.46 23.58
CA ALA A 128 7.27 -12.17 24.83
C ALA A 128 7.98 -11.29 25.87
N ALA A 129 7.46 -10.09 26.18
CA ALA A 129 7.96 -9.33 27.34
C ALA A 129 6.98 -8.34 27.98
N ILE A 130 5.67 -8.47 27.79
CA ILE A 130 4.73 -7.95 28.78
C ILE A 130 3.99 -9.14 29.36
N PRO A 131 4.27 -9.55 30.61
CA PRO A 131 3.49 -10.58 31.28
C PRO A 131 2.13 -9.96 31.64
N LEU A 132 1.26 -9.78 30.64
CA LEU A 132 -0.12 -9.34 30.89
C LEU A 132 -0.85 -10.39 31.74
N LEU A 133 -0.42 -11.65 31.65
CA LEU A 133 -0.92 -12.76 32.45
C LEU A 133 -0.63 -12.59 33.97
N GLY A 134 0.48 -11.93 34.34
CA GLY A 134 0.89 -11.76 35.73
C GLY A 134 0.16 -10.63 36.47
N LEU A 135 -0.51 -9.73 35.75
CA LEU A 135 -1.21 -8.57 36.34
C LEU A 135 -2.74 -8.77 36.45
N LEU A 136 -3.25 -9.95 36.07
CA LEU A 136 -4.68 -10.27 35.97
C LEU A 136 -5.10 -11.49 36.81
N ALA A 137 -4.21 -12.04 37.61
CA ALA A 137 -4.58 -13.09 38.55
C ALA A 137 -5.54 -12.51 39.62
N ALA A 138 -6.71 -13.13 39.75
CA ALA A 138 -7.79 -12.84 40.72
C ALA A 138 -8.72 -11.63 40.46
N VAL A 139 -8.89 -11.19 39.22
CA VAL A 139 -9.88 -10.15 38.86
C VAL A 139 -11.02 -10.77 38.04
N SER A 140 -12.26 -10.32 38.27
CA SER A 140 -13.45 -10.79 37.53
C SER A 140 -13.25 -10.61 36.02
N ARG A 141 -13.89 -11.48 35.22
CA ARG A 141 -13.78 -11.47 33.76
C ARG A 141 -14.08 -10.09 33.16
N ASP A 142 -15.08 -9.38 33.69
CA ASP A 142 -15.41 -8.02 33.24
C ASP A 142 -14.34 -6.98 33.54
N ALA A 143 -13.73 -7.03 34.73
CA ALA A 143 -12.68 -6.09 35.08
C ALA A 143 -11.38 -6.34 34.29
N LYS A 144 -11.14 -7.60 33.85
CA LYS A 144 -10.09 -7.91 32.86
C LYS A 144 -10.36 -7.18 31.53
N ILE A 145 -11.60 -7.22 31.03
CA ILE A 145 -11.98 -6.59 29.77
C ILE A 145 -11.88 -5.05 29.84
N GLU A 146 -12.35 -4.44 30.93
CA GLU A 146 -12.21 -2.97 31.10
C GLU A 146 -10.75 -2.52 31.21
N ARG A 147 -9.89 -3.32 31.85
CA ARG A 147 -8.46 -3.02 31.92
C ARG A 147 -7.80 -3.09 30.55
N LEU A 148 -8.12 -4.11 29.74
CA LEU A 148 -7.66 -4.22 28.35
C LEU A 148 -8.11 -3.02 27.51
N ARG A 149 -9.35 -2.57 27.72
CA ARG A 149 -9.90 -1.38 27.06
C ARG A 149 -9.18 -0.10 27.44
N ALA A 150 -8.91 0.11 28.73
CA ALA A 150 -8.15 1.27 29.21
C ALA A 150 -6.73 1.30 28.62
N MET A 151 -6.04 0.15 28.60
CA MET A 151 -4.69 0.04 28.02
C MET A 151 -4.68 0.28 26.51
N TYR A 152 -5.72 -0.17 25.79
CA TYR A 152 -5.83 0.08 24.34
C TYR A 152 -6.09 1.55 24.06
N ARG A 153 -7.01 2.19 24.80
CA ARG A 153 -7.32 3.63 24.64
C ARG A 153 -6.16 4.54 25.02
N SER A 154 -5.35 4.15 26.00
CA SER A 154 -4.14 4.88 26.40
C SER A 154 -2.94 4.63 25.46
N GLY A 155 -3.07 3.74 24.48
CA GLY A 155 -2.00 3.37 23.56
C GLY A 155 -0.92 2.45 24.16
N GLN A 156 -1.13 1.94 25.37
CA GLN A 156 -0.22 1.00 26.03
C GLN A 156 -0.20 -0.38 25.37
N ILE A 157 -1.29 -0.76 24.71
CA ILE A 157 -1.38 -1.97 23.89
C ILE A 157 -2.00 -1.65 22.52
N THR A 158 -1.61 -2.40 21.52
CA THR A 158 -2.05 -2.26 20.12
C THR A 158 -3.13 -3.26 19.75
N TYR A 159 -3.81 -3.02 18.62
CA TYR A 159 -4.79 -3.95 18.07
C TYR A 159 -4.19 -5.35 17.84
N THR A 160 -2.94 -5.42 17.34
CA THR A 160 -2.23 -6.69 17.11
C THR A 160 -2.08 -7.49 18.40
N GLN A 161 -1.81 -6.82 19.53
CA GLN A 161 -1.69 -7.47 20.83
C GLN A 161 -3.05 -7.97 21.35
N LEU A 162 -4.14 -7.22 21.13
CA LEU A 162 -5.50 -7.68 21.45
C LEU A 162 -5.93 -8.87 20.57
N TYR A 163 -5.64 -8.81 19.28
CA TYR A 163 -5.96 -9.87 18.33
C TYR A 163 -5.21 -11.17 18.65
N ALA A 164 -3.96 -11.08 19.13
CA ALA A 164 -3.21 -12.24 19.60
C ALA A 164 -3.89 -12.92 20.81
N LEU A 165 -4.51 -12.17 21.73
CA LEU A 165 -5.28 -12.74 22.84
C LEU A 165 -6.51 -13.49 22.35
N PHE A 166 -7.21 -12.95 21.33
CA PHE A 166 -8.35 -13.62 20.71
C PHE A 166 -7.94 -14.92 20.02
N LEU A 167 -6.86 -14.92 19.23
CA LEU A 167 -6.34 -16.13 18.57
C LEU A 167 -5.91 -17.21 19.57
N ARG A 168 -5.45 -16.83 20.76
CA ARG A 168 -5.13 -17.76 21.86
C ARG A 168 -6.35 -18.21 22.67
N GLY A 169 -7.54 -17.70 22.38
CA GLY A 169 -8.77 -18.00 23.11
C GLY A 169 -8.87 -17.37 24.50
N GLU A 170 -8.00 -16.40 24.82
CA GLU A 170 -7.98 -15.73 26.13
C GLU A 170 -9.08 -14.67 26.31
N ILE A 171 -9.63 -14.21 25.18
CA ILE A 171 -10.81 -13.37 25.05
C ILE A 171 -11.65 -13.87 23.86
N THR A 172 -12.96 -13.71 23.94
CA THR A 172 -13.90 -14.03 22.85
C THR A 172 -13.96 -12.91 21.81
N ALA A 173 -14.54 -13.21 20.65
CA ALA A 173 -14.80 -12.21 19.61
C ALA A 173 -15.72 -11.08 20.11
N GLU A 174 -16.68 -11.40 20.97
CA GLU A 174 -17.58 -10.43 21.58
C GLU A 174 -16.84 -9.49 22.55
N GLU A 175 -15.97 -10.04 23.39
CA GLU A 175 -15.10 -9.28 24.30
C GLU A 175 -14.11 -8.38 23.54
N LEU A 176 -13.52 -8.89 22.44
CA LEU A 176 -12.67 -8.10 21.55
C LEU A 176 -13.44 -6.91 20.97
N ASN A 177 -14.64 -7.15 20.44
CA ASN A 177 -15.48 -6.08 19.92
C ASN A 177 -15.87 -5.06 21.01
N ARG A 178 -16.12 -5.51 22.25
CA ARG A 178 -16.43 -4.63 23.39
C ARG A 178 -15.26 -3.71 23.73
N ILE A 179 -14.03 -4.20 23.63
CA ILE A 179 -12.80 -3.43 23.87
C ILE A 179 -12.59 -2.38 22.78
N LEU A 180 -12.82 -2.74 21.52
CA LEU A 180 -12.55 -1.86 20.36
C LEU A 180 -13.62 -0.79 20.12
N ARG A 181 -14.81 -0.93 20.72
CA ARG A 181 -15.86 0.07 20.60
C ARG A 181 -15.41 1.42 21.18
N PRO A 182 -15.77 2.54 20.53
CA PRO A 182 -15.44 3.88 20.99
C PRO A 182 -15.99 4.16 22.39
#